data_AF-A0A3D1SVW5-F1
#
_entry.id   AF-A0A3D1SVW5-F1
#
_cell.length_a   1.000
_cell.length_b   1.000
_cell.length_c   1.000
_cell.angle_alpha   90.00
_cell.angle_beta   90.00
_cell.angle_gamma   90.00
#
_symmetry.space_group_name_H-M   'P 1'
#
loop_
_entity.id
_entity.type
_entity.pdbx_description
1 polymer ?
#
loop_
_entity_poly.entity_id
_entity_poly.type
_entity_poly.pdbx_seq_one_letter_code
_entity_poly.pdbx_strand_id
1 'polypeptide(L)'
;NVKALVDGHKKEAAVVIVAVNYSKYIFIALGPRPTGGYSVAIKSVTERQGVVTVVYGEQKPEKGAMVTQAFTYPWIVIKIDTELPVDTLFE
;
A
#
# COMPACT_ATOMS: atom_id res chain seq x y z
N ASN A 1 -13.22 6.77 8.94
CA ASN A 1 -13.50 5.45 8.31
C ASN A 1 -12.44 5.19 7.24
N VAL A 2 -12.25 3.95 6.77
CA VAL A 2 -11.21 3.62 5.77
C VAL A 2 -11.44 4.33 4.44
N LYS A 3 -12.70 4.61 4.06
CA LYS A 3 -13.04 5.32 2.83
C LYS A 3 -12.48 6.76 2.79
N ALA A 4 -12.65 7.53 3.86
CA ALA A 4 -12.16 8.90 3.96
C ALA A 4 -10.62 8.95 3.91
N LEU A 5 -9.96 7.92 4.46
CA LEU A 5 -8.51 7.78 4.42
C LEU A 5 -8.00 7.66 2.97
N VAL A 6 -8.62 6.78 2.19
CA VAL A 6 -8.27 6.58 0.77
C VAL A 6 -8.53 7.87 -0.01
N ASP A 7 -9.70 8.49 0.17
CA ASP A 7 -10.08 9.66 -0.61
C ASP A 7 -9.20 10.88 -0.34
N GLY A 8 -8.66 11.04 0.87
CA GLY A 8 -7.78 12.15 1.24
C GLY A 8 -6.34 12.04 0.72
N HIS A 9 -5.80 10.83 0.55
CA HIS A 9 -4.37 10.62 0.32
C HIS A 9 -4.01 9.87 -0.97
N LYS A 10 -4.98 9.36 -1.73
CA LYS A 10 -4.71 8.52 -2.91
C LYS A 10 -3.86 9.17 -4.01
N LYS A 11 -3.74 10.50 -4.05
CA LYS A 11 -3.02 11.19 -5.12
C LYS A 11 -1.53 11.42 -4.83
N GLU A 12 -1.10 11.21 -3.59
CA GLU A 12 0.28 11.42 -3.14
C GLU A 12 0.87 10.11 -2.62
N ALA A 13 2.19 10.05 -2.51
CA ALA A 13 2.83 8.90 -1.87
C ALA A 13 2.54 8.96 -0.37
N ALA A 14 1.89 7.93 0.16
CA ALA A 14 1.43 7.92 1.55
C ALA A 14 1.35 6.49 2.09
N VAL A 15 1.72 6.34 3.36
CA VAL A 15 1.38 5.17 4.17
C VAL A 15 0.60 5.64 5.37
N VAL A 16 -0.57 5.06 5.58
CA VAL A 16 -1.38 5.37 6.77
C VAL A 16 -1.89 4.09 7.41
N ILE A 17 -1.67 3.98 8.72
CA ILE A 17 -2.08 2.84 9.52
C ILE A 17 -3.21 3.28 10.44
N VAL A 18 -4.32 2.55 10.40
CA VAL A 18 -5.48 2.80 11.25
C VAL A 18 -5.83 1.54 12.01
N ALA A 19 -5.92 1.64 13.34
CA ALA A 19 -6.44 0.57 14.17
C ALA A 19 -7.97 0.64 14.22
N VAL A 20 -8.62 -0.49 13.97
CA VAL A 20 -10.08 -0.65 14.13
C VAL A 20 -10.32 -2.00 14.80
N ASN A 21 -10.82 -1.97 16.04
CA ASN A 21 -10.96 -3.17 16.88
C ASN A 21 -9.62 -3.94 16.97
N TYR A 22 -9.66 -5.25 16.77
CA TYR A 22 -8.52 -6.17 16.78
C TYR A 22 -7.73 -6.22 15.46
N SER A 23 -7.92 -5.22 14.59
CA SER A 23 -7.31 -5.18 13.26
C SER A 23 -6.56 -3.88 13.02
N LYS A 24 -5.50 -3.98 12.22
CA LYS A 24 -4.77 -2.85 11.63
C LYS A 24 -5.06 -2.81 10.13
N TYR A 25 -5.49 -1.64 9.65
CA TYR A 25 -5.67 -1.35 8.23
C TYR A 25 -4.54 -0.46 7.76
N ILE A 26 -3.82 -0.89 6.73
CA ILE A 26 -2.65 -0.19 6.21
C ILE A 26 -2.99 0.22 4.78
N PHE A 27 -3.15 1.53 4.59
CA PHE A 27 -3.28 2.15 3.28
C PHE A 27 -1.90 2.51 2.76
N ILE A 28 -1.61 2.12 1.53
CA ILE A 28 -0.35 2.41 0.85
C ILE A 28 -0.68 2.98 -0.52
N ALA A 29 -0.18 4.17 -0.81
CA ALA A 29 -0.28 4.82 -2.12
C ALA A 29 1.11 5.15 -2.65
N LEU A 30 1.33 4.87 -3.94
CA LEU A 30 2.60 5.18 -4.63
C LEU A 30 2.68 6.64 -5.11
N GLY A 31 1.57 7.37 -5.10
CA GLY A 31 1.44 8.66 -5.76
C GLY A 31 1.32 8.52 -7.29
N PRO A 32 1.59 9.58 -8.06
CA PRO A 32 1.36 9.59 -9.51
C PRO A 32 2.32 8.64 -10.25
N ARG A 33 1.79 7.89 -11.22
CA ARG A 33 2.57 7.09 -12.18
C ARG A 33 2.19 7.44 -13.61
N PRO A 34 3.15 7.45 -14.55
CA PRO A 34 2.96 8.05 -15.87
C PRO A 34 2.01 7.24 -16.79
N THR A 35 1.80 5.96 -16.49
CA THR A 35 0.94 5.06 -17.28
C THR A 35 0.11 4.17 -16.35
N GLY A 36 -0.83 3.44 -16.93
CA GLY A 36 -1.38 2.25 -16.28
C GLY A 36 -0.35 1.13 -16.13
N GLY A 37 -0.73 0.09 -15.39
CA GLY A 37 0.08 -1.12 -15.19
C GLY A 37 1.06 -1.06 -14.01
N TYR A 38 1.13 0.07 -13.30
CA TYR A 38 1.82 0.15 -12.01
C TYR A 38 0.89 -0.33 -10.89
N SER A 39 1.43 -1.05 -9.91
CA SER A 39 0.70 -1.48 -8.71
C SER A 39 1.60 -1.47 -7.47
N VAL A 40 0.98 -1.47 -6.29
CA VAL A 40 1.68 -1.78 -5.04
C VAL A 40 1.79 -3.29 -4.92
N ALA A 41 3.00 -3.80 -4.68
CA ALA A 41 3.25 -5.20 -4.37
C ALA A 41 3.57 -5.34 -2.88
N ILE A 42 2.89 -6.25 -2.18
CA ILE A 42 3.28 -6.65 -0.83
C ILE A 42 4.29 -7.79 -0.98
N LYS A 43 5.53 -7.55 -0.54
CA LYS A 43 6.62 -8.52 -0.64
C LYS A 43 6.61 -9.51 0.52
N SER A 44 6.35 -9.02 1.74
CA SER A 44 6.21 -9.87 2.92
C SER A 44 5.42 -9.21 4.02
N VAL A 45 4.79 -10.04 4.85
CA VAL A 45 4.21 -9.65 6.14
C VAL A 45 4.78 -10.62 7.16
N THR A 46 5.60 -10.11 8.08
CA THR A 46 6.29 -10.96 9.06
C THR A 46 6.14 -10.40 10.46
N GLU A 47 5.81 -11.27 11.41
CA GLU A 47 5.86 -10.94 12.83
C GLU A 47 7.22 -11.35 13.41
N ARG A 48 7.93 -10.40 14.02
CA ARG A 48 9.18 -10.66 14.74
C ARG A 48 9.26 -9.74 15.96
N GLN A 49 9.67 -10.29 17.09
CA GLN A 49 9.90 -9.53 18.33
C GLN A 49 8.72 -8.65 18.77
N GLY A 50 7.48 -9.11 18.53
CA GLY A 50 6.28 -8.38 18.93
C GLY A 50 5.88 -7.23 18.00
N VAL A 51 6.45 -7.14 16.80
CA VAL A 51 6.08 -6.17 15.77
C VAL A 51 5.77 -6.90 14.47
N VAL A 52 4.73 -6.45 13.76
CA VAL A 52 4.43 -6.89 12.39
C VAL A 52 5.09 -5.93 11.41
N THR A 53 5.99 -6.43 10.57
CA THR A 53 6.62 -5.67 9.50
C THR A 53 5.98 -6.01 8.17
N VAL A 54 5.47 -5.00 7.48
CA VAL A 54 4.99 -5.11 6.10
C VAL A 54 6.03 -4.53 5.16
N VAL A 55 6.60 -5.38 4.33
CA VAL A 55 7.50 -4.98 3.26
C VAL A 55 6.69 -4.86 1.97
N TYR A 56 6.77 -3.71 1.32
CA TYR A 56 6.06 -3.43 0.08
C TYR A 56 6.98 -2.76 -0.93
N GLY A 57 6.58 -2.80 -2.20
CA GLY A 57 7.31 -2.17 -3.27
C GLY A 57 6.39 -1.77 -4.42
N GLU A 58 7.01 -1.24 -5.45
CA GLU A 58 6.35 -0.94 -6.72
C GLU A 58 6.52 -2.10 -7.69
N GLN A 59 5.41 -2.59 -8.25
CA GLN A 59 5.42 -3.43 -9.43
C GLN A 59 5.18 -2.57 -10.66
N LYS A 60 6.14 -2.61 -11.58
CA LYS A 60 6.10 -1.90 -12.87
C LYS A 60 5.42 -2.77 -13.92
N PRO A 61 4.77 -2.17 -14.94
CA PRO A 61 4.33 -2.94 -16.09
C PRO A 61 5.53 -3.61 -16.78
N GLU A 62 5.28 -4.78 -17.36
CA GLU A 62 6.31 -5.49 -18.11
C GLU A 62 6.79 -4.67 -19.32
N LYS A 63 8.04 -4.91 -19.73
CA LYS A 63 8.59 -4.26 -20.91
C LYS A 63 7.77 -4.66 -22.14
N GLY A 64 7.17 -3.67 -22.81
CA GLY A 64 6.33 -3.90 -23.98
C GLY A 64 4.87 -4.21 -23.69
N ALA A 65 4.45 -4.18 -22.41
CA ALA A 65 3.04 -4.31 -22.06
C ALA A 65 2.22 -3.18 -22.70
N MET A 66 1.08 -3.54 -23.31
CA MET A 66 0.09 -2.56 -23.74
C MET A 66 -0.62 -2.00 -22.50
N VAL A 67 -0.29 -0.76 -22.14
CA VAL A 67 -0.85 -0.05 -20.97
C VAL A 67 -1.44 1.29 -21.38
N THR A 68 -2.38 1.78 -20.56
CA THR A 68 -3.00 3.10 -20.75
C THR A 68 -1.96 4.22 -20.60
N GLN A 69 -2.00 5.19 -21.51
CA GLN A 69 -1.10 6.35 -21.51
C GLN A 69 -1.75 7.53 -20.79
N ALA A 70 -1.92 7.39 -19.47
CA ALA A 70 -2.47 8.43 -18.61
C ALA A 70 -1.90 8.30 -17.19
N PHE A 71 -1.84 9.43 -16.47
CA PHE A 71 -1.44 9.41 -15.07
C PHE A 71 -2.39 8.54 -14.25
N THR A 72 -1.83 7.61 -13.49
CA THR A 72 -2.55 6.75 -12.55
C THR A 72 -2.05 6.97 -11.13
N TYR A 73 -2.81 6.47 -10.16
CA TYR A 73 -2.53 6.61 -8.74
C TYR A 73 -2.68 5.25 -8.07
N PRO A 74 -1.67 4.36 -8.15
CA PRO A 74 -1.78 3.02 -7.59
C PRO A 74 -1.78 3.06 -6.06
N TRP A 75 -2.70 2.34 -5.45
CA TRP A 75 -2.79 2.18 -4.01
C TRP A 75 -3.36 0.81 -3.65
N ILE A 76 -3.14 0.38 -2.40
CA ILE A 76 -3.74 -0.82 -1.80
C ILE A 76 -4.16 -0.54 -0.35
N VAL A 77 -5.13 -1.28 0.14
CA VAL A 77 -5.42 -1.39 1.56
C VAL A 77 -5.26 -2.85 1.96
N ILE A 78 -4.47 -3.12 3.00
CA ILE A 78 -4.37 -4.44 3.61
C ILE A 78 -4.94 -4.40 5.02
N LYS A 79 -5.56 -5.51 5.42
CA LYS A 79 -6.07 -5.73 6.79
C LYS A 79 -5.21 -6.80 7.43
N ILE A 80 -4.70 -6.53 8.62
CA ILE A 80 -3.99 -7.49 9.46
C ILE A 80 -4.74 -7.61 10.78
N ASP A 81 -5.16 -8.82 11.13
CA ASP A 81 -5.82 -9.10 12.41
C ASP A 81 -4.75 -9.27 13.49
N THR A 82 -4.35 -8.15 14.07
CA THR A 82 -3.32 -8.07 15.11
C THR A 82 -3.52 -6.85 16.00
N GLU A 83 -3.22 -7.03 17.28
CA GLU A 83 -3.11 -5.92 18.22
C GLU A 83 -1.71 -5.32 18.24
N LEU A 84 -0.70 -6.05 17.74
CA LEU A 84 0.70 -5.64 17.73
C LEU A 84 0.90 -4.32 16.94
N PRO A 85 1.95 -3.55 17.27
CA PRO A 85 2.43 -2.47 16.42
C PRO A 85 2.76 -2.98 15.02
N VAL A 86 2.59 -2.10 14.03
CA VAL A 86 2.88 -2.38 12.64
C VAL A 86 3.88 -1.36 12.12
N ASP A 87 4.97 -1.85 11.55
CA ASP A 87 5.93 -1.08 10.77
C ASP A 87 5.80 -1.39 9.28
N THR A 88 6.20 -0.42 8.46
CA THR A 88 6.25 -0.62 7.00
C THR A 88 7.63 -0.27 6.46
N LEU A 89 8.08 -1.04 5.46
CA LEU A 89 9.33 -0.82 4.76
C LEU A 89 9.08 -0.83 3.26
N PHE A 90 9.58 0.20 2.57
CA PHE A 90 9.56 0.26 1.12
C PHE A 90 10.86 -0.32 0.55
N GLU A 91 10.73 -1.22 -0.42
CA GLU A 91 11.83 -1.86 -1.14
C GLU A 91 11.62 -1.85 -2.66
#